data_AF-A0A0Q8PX54-F1
#
_entry.id   AF-A0A0Q8PX54-F1
#
_cell.length_a   1.000
_cell.length_b   1.000
_cell.length_c   1.000
_cell.angle_alpha   90.00
_cell.angle_beta   90.00
_cell.angle_gamma   90.00
#
_symmetry.space_group_name_H-M   'P 1'
#
loop_
_entity.id
_entity.type
_entity.pdbx_description
1 polymer ?
#
loop_
_entity_poly.entity_id
_entity_poly.type
_entity_poly.pdbx_seq_one_letter_code
_entity_poly.pdbx_strand_id
1 'polypeptide(L)'
;MKDGLHALRGLVLSDGDLAEICTIVLTVLAHGEPLVETLNFNEVDVTVDRPQSLVRFEGILSVNDEVVELAEDRFVELASTIAQPLTGDPLAQWQTRHERRVWPMPPASG
;
A
#
# COMPACT_ATOMS: atom_id res chain seq x y z
N MET A 1 -14.62 15.21 -7.06
CA MET A 1 -13.63 14.18 -6.71
C MET A 1 -13.60 14.12 -5.20
N LYS A 2 -14.30 13.16 -4.59
CA LYS A 2 -14.23 12.96 -3.14
C LYS A 2 -12.93 12.20 -2.85
N ASP A 3 -11.92 12.96 -2.43
CA ASP A 3 -10.90 12.61 -1.45
C ASP A 3 -10.49 11.14 -1.38
N GLY A 4 -9.49 10.74 -2.18
CA GLY A 4 -8.92 9.39 -2.13
C GLY A 4 -8.52 8.95 -0.72
N LEU A 5 -8.03 9.87 0.12
CA LEU A 5 -7.71 9.57 1.53
C LEU A 5 -8.97 9.27 2.36
N HIS A 6 -10.10 9.91 2.08
CA HIS A 6 -11.37 9.60 2.74
C HIS A 6 -11.90 8.22 2.30
N ALA A 7 -11.69 7.83 1.05
CA ALA A 7 -12.01 6.48 0.59
C ALA A 7 -11.14 5.43 1.32
N LEU A 8 -9.83 5.69 1.45
CA LEU A 8 -8.93 4.83 2.22
C LEU A 8 -9.29 4.74 3.70
N ARG A 9 -9.73 5.85 4.32
CA ARG A 9 -10.26 5.86 5.68
C ARG A 9 -11.47 4.94 5.87
N GLY A 10 -12.25 4.70 4.82
CA GLY A 10 -13.37 3.77 4.87
C GLY A 10 -12.94 2.30 5.00
N LEU A 11 -11.69 1.99 4.63
CA LEU A 11 -11.17 0.62 4.59
C LEU A 11 -10.48 0.17 5.89
N VAL A 12 -10.18 1.11 6.79
CA VAL A 12 -9.38 0.84 8.00
C VAL A 12 -10.07 1.30 9.27
N LEU A 13 -9.79 0.63 10.39
CA LEU A 13 -10.47 0.87 11.67
C LEU A 13 -10.07 2.19 12.34
N SER A 14 -8.88 2.72 12.06
CA SER A 14 -8.41 3.98 12.64
C SER A 14 -7.51 4.81 11.73
N ASP A 15 -7.43 6.12 12.02
CA ASP A 15 -6.48 7.04 11.38
C ASP A 15 -5.01 6.65 11.67
N GLY A 16 -4.75 5.97 12.79
CA GLY A 16 -3.42 5.48 13.13
C GLY A 16 -2.98 4.33 12.22
N ASP A 17 -3.88 3.37 11.99
CA ASP A 17 -3.64 2.25 11.08
C ASP A 17 -3.44 2.76 9.65
N LEU A 18 -4.23 3.75 9.23
CA LEU A 18 -4.05 4.40 7.93
C LEU A 18 -2.65 5.00 7.77
N ALA A 19 -2.17 5.73 8.78
CA ALA A 19 -0.85 6.37 8.74
C ALA A 19 0.29 5.33 8.73
N GLU A 20 0.13 4.22 9.45
CA GLU A 20 1.08 3.10 9.43
C GLU A 20 1.13 2.43 8.06
N ILE A 21 -0.03 2.09 7.48
CA ILE A 21 -0.11 1.50 6.14
C ILE A 21 0.52 2.45 5.12
N CYS A 22 0.17 3.74 5.16
CA CYS A 22 0.77 4.76 4.29
C CYS A 22 2.29 4.83 4.44
N THR A 23 2.82 4.75 5.67
CA THR A 23 4.26 4.74 5.95
C THR A 23 4.95 3.56 5.26
N ILE A 24 4.39 2.34 5.39
CA ILE A 24 4.97 1.14 4.78
C ILE A 24 4.89 1.21 3.25
N VAL A 25 3.75 1.61 2.68
CA VAL A 25 3.60 1.72 1.21
C VAL A 25 4.55 2.77 0.65
N LEU A 26 4.69 3.94 1.29
CA LEU A 26 5.69 4.95 0.91
C LEU A 26 7.12 4.40 0.99
N THR A 27 7.40 3.55 1.99
CA THR A 27 8.72 2.89 2.13
C THR A 27 8.98 1.93 0.95
N VAL A 28 7.98 1.15 0.53
CA VAL A 28 8.07 0.28 -0.66
C VAL A 28 8.26 1.10 -1.94
N LEU A 29 7.53 2.21 -2.10
CA LEU A 29 7.70 3.09 -3.27
C LEU A 29 9.09 3.73 -3.33
N ALA A 30 9.68 4.06 -2.19
CA ALA A 30 10.98 4.71 -2.09
C ALA A 30 12.17 3.74 -2.17
N HIS A 31 12.04 2.53 -1.61
CA HIS A 31 13.15 1.61 -1.38
C HIS A 31 12.90 0.18 -1.87
N GLY A 32 11.68 -0.15 -2.28
CA GLY A 32 11.29 -1.45 -2.80
C GLY A 32 11.76 -1.68 -4.24
N GLU A 33 11.55 -2.89 -4.73
CA GLU A 33 11.91 -3.27 -6.09
C GLU A 33 10.87 -2.77 -7.12
N PRO A 34 11.26 -2.60 -8.40
CA PRO A 34 10.36 -2.16 -9.47
C PRO A 34 9.45 -3.30 -9.99
N LEU A 35 8.73 -3.97 -9.08
CA LEU A 35 7.86 -5.11 -9.35
C LEU A 35 6.45 -4.86 -8.81
N VAL A 36 5.56 -5.84 -9.00
CA VAL A 36 4.27 -5.89 -8.32
C VAL A 36 4.47 -6.50 -6.94
N GLU A 37 4.05 -5.79 -5.90
CA GLU A 37 4.21 -6.21 -4.50
C GLU A 37 2.90 -6.08 -3.74
N THR A 38 2.46 -7.16 -3.09
CA THR A 38 1.25 -7.16 -2.25
C THR A 38 1.64 -7.25 -0.77
N LEU A 39 1.29 -6.21 -0.03
CA LEU A 39 1.44 -6.08 1.41
C LEU A 39 0.12 -6.45 2.07
N ASN A 40 0.16 -7.41 2.99
CA ASN A 40 -1.05 -7.86 3.69
C ASN A 40 -1.10 -7.20 5.06
N PHE A 41 -2.17 -6.44 5.32
CA PHE A 41 -2.47 -5.89 6.64
C PHE A 41 -3.72 -6.57 7.19
N ASN A 42 -4.04 -6.32 8.46
CA ASN A 42 -5.17 -7.02 9.11
C ASN A 42 -6.52 -6.74 8.43
N GLU A 43 -6.67 -5.58 7.81
CA GLU A 43 -7.95 -5.08 7.29
C GLU A 43 -7.95 -4.89 5.78
N VAL A 44 -6.78 -4.69 5.19
CA VAL A 44 -6.61 -4.33 3.79
C VAL A 44 -5.39 -5.02 3.21
N ASP A 45 -5.52 -5.52 1.99
CA ASP A 45 -4.38 -5.90 1.17
C ASP A 45 -4.03 -4.73 0.25
N VAL A 46 -2.76 -4.35 0.24
CA VAL A 46 -2.27 -3.25 -0.59
C VAL A 46 -1.34 -3.79 -1.65
N THR A 47 -1.72 -3.63 -2.91
CA THR A 47 -0.88 -3.98 -4.05
C THR A 47 -0.27 -2.74 -4.66
N VAL A 48 1.06 -2.69 -4.69
CA VAL A 48 1.86 -1.69 -5.39
C VAL A 48 2.27 -2.27 -6.75
N ASP A 49 1.69 -1.77 -7.83
CA ASP A 49 2.03 -2.14 -9.21
C ASP A 49 2.91 -1.04 -9.83
N ARG A 50 4.23 -1.21 -9.69
CA ARG A 50 5.22 -0.26 -10.23
C ARG A 50 5.20 -0.17 -11.75
N PRO A 51 5.11 -1.27 -12.52
CA PRO A 51 4.96 -1.21 -13.97
C PRO A 51 3.77 -0.37 -14.44
N GLN A 52 2.66 -0.39 -13.71
CA GLN A 52 1.45 0.40 -14.03
C GLN A 52 1.37 1.74 -13.28
N SER A 53 2.33 2.04 -12.40
CA SER A 53 2.31 3.23 -11.53
C SER A 53 1.01 3.36 -10.74
N LEU A 54 0.56 2.26 -10.14
CA LEU A 54 -0.72 2.13 -9.46
C LEU A 54 -0.55 1.57 -8.04
N VAL A 55 -1.35 2.07 -7.11
CA VAL A 55 -1.52 1.50 -5.77
C VAL A 55 -2.98 1.13 -5.57
N ARG A 56 -3.24 -0.15 -5.29
CA ARG A 56 -4.57 -0.72 -5.06
C ARG A 56 -4.72 -1.15 -3.61
N PHE A 57 -5.83 -0.79 -2.99
CA PHE A 57 -6.23 -1.18 -1.65
C PHE A 57 -7.50 -2.03 -1.76
N GLU A 58 -7.50 -3.20 -1.15
CA GLU A 58 -8.63 -4.14 -1.14
C GLU A 58 -8.99 -4.51 0.29
N GLY A 59 -10.20 -4.16 0.73
CA GLY A 59 -10.64 -4.42 2.10
C GLY A 59 -10.94 -5.91 2.32
N ILE A 60 -10.19 -6.57 3.19
CA ILE A 60 -10.30 -8.02 3.48
C ILE A 60 -11.55 -8.32 4.32
N LEU A 61 -11.96 -7.37 5.17
CA LEU A 61 -13.11 -7.49 6.06
C LEU A 61 -14.35 -6.75 5.56
N SER A 62 -14.25 -6.08 4.39
CA SER A 62 -15.38 -5.34 3.83
C SER A 62 -16.38 -6.30 3.19
N VAL A 63 -17.65 -6.18 3.57
CA VAL A 63 -18.75 -7.00 3.03
C VAL A 63 -19.02 -6.70 1.54
N ASN A 64 -18.48 -5.60 1.02
CA ASN A 64 -18.77 -5.07 -0.31
C ASN A 64 -17.60 -5.19 -1.30
N ASP A 65 -16.54 -5.97 -0.99
CA ASP A 65 -15.33 -6.06 -1.81
C ASP A 65 -14.81 -4.67 -2.23
N GLU A 66 -14.72 -3.75 -1.27
CA GLU A 66 -14.33 -2.38 -1.57
C GLU A 66 -12.88 -2.31 -2.02
N VAL A 67 -12.70 -1.84 -3.25
CA VAL A 67 -11.40 -1.62 -3.88
C VAL A 67 -11.20 -0.14 -4.14
N VAL A 68 -10.07 0.39 -3.67
CA VAL A 68 -9.64 1.76 -3.95
C VAL A 68 -8.33 1.72 -4.75
N GLU A 69 -8.36 2.32 -5.93
CA GLU A 69 -7.19 2.41 -6.82
C GLU A 69 -6.76 3.86 -6.95
N LEU A 70 -5.47 4.11 -6.76
CA LEU A 70 -4.86 5.43 -6.88
C LEU A 70 -3.62 5.33 -7.78
N ALA A 71 -3.46 6.31 -8.66
CA ALA A 71 -2.17 6.51 -9.33
C ALA A 71 -1.08 6.76 -8.26
N GLU A 72 0.12 6.24 -8.51
CA GLU A 72 1.22 6.28 -7.54
C GLU A 72 1.54 7.72 -7.09
N ASP A 73 1.64 8.65 -8.04
CA ASP A 73 1.90 10.06 -7.77
C ASP A 73 0.83 10.68 -6.86
N ARG A 74 -0.44 10.36 -7.13
CA ARG A 74 -1.57 10.83 -6.33
C ARG A 74 -1.58 10.20 -4.95
N PHE A 75 -1.23 8.92 -4.85
CA PHE A 75 -1.07 8.25 -3.56
C PHE A 75 0.04 8.93 -2.74
N VAL A 76 1.22 9.15 -3.34
CA VAL A 76 2.35 9.80 -2.67
C VAL A 76 1.95 11.20 -2.19
N GLU A 77 1.28 11.99 -3.02
CA GLU A 77 0.80 13.33 -2.64
C GLU A 77 -0.12 13.29 -1.41
N LEU A 78 -1.08 12.37 -1.39
CA LEU A 78 -2.05 12.24 -0.30
C LEU A 78 -1.42 11.65 0.97
N ALA A 79 -0.69 10.55 0.84
CA ALA A 79 -0.08 9.82 1.95
C ALA A 79 0.99 10.67 2.67
N SER A 80 1.76 11.48 1.93
CA SER A 80 2.78 12.36 2.52
C SER A 80 2.22 13.43 3.45
N THR A 81 0.89 13.66 3.45
CA THR A 81 0.25 14.59 4.38
C THR A 81 0.09 14.03 5.79
N ILE A 82 0.13 12.69 5.94
CA ILE A 82 -0.13 11.99 7.21
C ILE A 82 0.99 11.01 7.60
N ALA A 83 1.89 10.68 6.68
CA ALA A 83 2.92 9.66 6.86
C ALA A 83 4.24 10.06 6.18
N GLN A 84 5.32 9.39 6.57
CA GLN A 84 6.63 9.51 5.93
C GLN A 84 7.24 8.12 5.74
N PRO A 85 8.04 7.88 4.69
CA PRO A 85 8.74 6.61 4.54
C PRO A 85 9.71 6.37 5.71
N LEU A 86 9.92 5.09 6.05
CA LEU A 86 10.88 4.69 7.07
C LEU A 86 12.30 5.10 6.65
N THR A 87 13.09 5.55 7.63
CA THR A 87 14.50 5.92 7.44
C THR A 87 15.34 5.39 8.60
N GLY A 88 16.66 5.28 8.42
CA GLY A 88 17.59 4.86 9.48
C GLY A 88 17.35 3.43 9.98
N ASP A 89 17.45 3.22 11.30
CA ASP A 89 17.29 1.90 11.93
C ASP A 89 15.93 1.23 11.65
N PRO A 90 14.78 1.95 11.67
CA PRO A 90 13.50 1.39 11.24
C PRO A 90 13.50 0.81 9.82
N LEU A 91 14.15 1.49 8.87
CA LEU A 91 14.26 1.00 7.49
C LEU A 91 15.10 -0.28 7.42
N ALA A 92 16.24 -0.32 8.12
CA ALA A 92 17.10 -1.51 8.16
C ALA A 92 16.37 -2.72 8.79
N GLN A 93 15.59 -2.49 9.84
CA GLN A 93 14.77 -3.54 10.46
C GLN A 93 13.65 -4.02 9.52
N TRP A 94 12.98 -3.09 8.84
CA TRP A 94 11.97 -3.43 7.83
C TRP A 94 12.60 -4.28 6.72
N GLN A 95 13.71 -3.84 6.11
CA GLN A 95 14.39 -4.61 5.05
C GLN A 95 14.79 -6.03 5.48
N THR A 96 15.12 -6.23 6.76
CA THR A 96 15.49 -7.54 7.30
C THR A 96 14.28 -8.44 7.55
N ARG A 97 13.15 -7.87 7.99
CA ARG A 97 11.92 -8.61 8.32
C ARG A 97 10.93 -8.71 7.17
N HIS A 98 11.12 -7.91 6.13
CA HIS A 98 10.28 -7.86 4.95
C HIS A 98 10.45 -9.16 4.15
N GLU A 99 9.71 -10.18 4.55
CA GLU A 99 9.60 -11.44 3.81
C GLU A 99 8.81 -11.18 2.53
N ARG A 100 9.55 -11.09 1.43
CA ARG A 100 9.06 -10.88 0.08
C ARG A 100 8.10 -11.99 -0.34
N ARG A 101 6.79 -11.74 -0.34
CA ARG A 101 5.86 -12.48 -1.22
C ARG A 101 5.78 -11.80 -2.57
N VAL A 102 6.83 -11.98 -3.38
CA VAL A 102 6.79 -11.61 -4.79
C VAL A 102 5.88 -12.62 -5.48
N TRP A 103 4.71 -12.17 -5.92
CA TRP A 103 3.91 -12.97 -6.84
C TRP A 103 4.58 -12.89 -8.22
N PRO A 104 4.99 -14.01 -8.84
CA PRO A 104 5.48 -14.01 -10.21
C PRO A 104 4.30 -13.85 -11.18
N MET A 105 3.65 -12.67 -11.18
CA MET A 105 2.38 -12.39 -11.86
C MET A 105 1.23 -13.34 -11.43
N PRO A 106 -0.04 -12.90 -11.49
CA PRO A 106 -1.13 -13.88 -11.53
C PRO A 106 -0.92 -14.76 -12.77
N PRO A 107 -1.23 -16.07 -12.73
CA PRO A 107 -1.19 -16.88 -13.93
C PRO A 107 -2.06 -16.20 -14.97
N ALA A 108 -1.46 -15.87 -16.12
CA ALA A 108 -2.24 -15.43 -17.27
C ALA A 108 -3.31 -16.50 -17.48
N SER A 109 -4.57 -16.10 -17.28
CA SER A 109 -5.72 -16.96 -17.57
C SER A 109 -5.76 -17.09 -19.09
N GLY A 110 -5.11 -18.15 -19.59
CA GLY A 110 -5.22 -18.64 -20.97
C GLY A 110 -6.11 -19.87 -21.00
#